data_AF-A0A1I7NF15-F1
#
_entry.id   AF-A0A1I7NF15-F1
#
_cell.length_a   1.000
_cell.length_b   1.000
_cell.length_c   1.000
_cell.angle_alpha   90.00
_cell.angle_beta   90.00
_cell.angle_gamma   90.00
#
_symmetry.space_group_name_H-M   'P 1'
#
loop_
_entity.id
_entity.type
_entity.pdbx_description
1 polymer ?
#
loop_
_entity_poly.entity_id
_entity_poly.type
_entity_poly.pdbx_seq_one_letter_code
_entity_poly.pdbx_strand_id
1 'polypeptide(L)' 'MLFERAVTPDHVKAECERRITERYPLGKQNTITLRGGPERDDMLAFIEAMIAASHRLEAQVPIPADYRHDEHWS' A
#
# COMPACT_ATOMS: atom_id res chain seq x y z
N MET A 1 1.30 -13.81 -29.94
CA MET A 1 0.70 -13.84 -28.58
C MET A 1 1.38 -12.75 -27.78
N LEU A 2 0.63 -11.71 -27.40
CA LEU A 2 1.11 -10.73 -26.43
C LEU A 2 1.10 -11.44 -25.08
N PHE A 3 2.28 -11.71 -24.51
CA PHE A 3 2.36 -12.13 -23.13
C PHE A 3 1.91 -10.93 -22.29
N GLU A 4 0.67 -10.95 -21.79
CA GLU A 4 0.29 -10.08 -20.67
C GLU A 4 1.33 -10.31 -19.57
N ARG A 5 2.07 -9.25 -19.24
CA ARG A 5 3.07 -9.30 -18.17
C ARG A 5 2.33 -9.70 -16.90
N ALA A 6 2.61 -10.90 -16.40
CA ALA A 6 2.05 -11.36 -15.14
C ALA A 6 2.34 -10.34 -14.03
N VAL A 7 1.32 -9.99 -13.25
CA VAL A 7 1.50 -9.15 -12.06
C VAL A 7 2.30 -9.97 -11.04
N THR A 8 3.30 -9.35 -10.43
CA THR A 8 4.19 -9.98 -9.44
C THR A 8 3.98 -9.34 -8.08
N PRO A 9 4.39 -10.01 -6.98
CA PRO A 9 4.37 -9.40 -5.65
C PRO A 9 5.07 -8.04 -5.58
N ASP A 10 6.14 -7.85 -6.35
CA ASP A 10 6.86 -6.56 -6.40
C ASP A 10 5.99 -5.43 -6.96
N HIS A 11 5.10 -5.71 -7.91
CA HIS A 11 4.14 -4.72 -8.42
C HIS A 11 3.12 -4.31 -7.35
N VAL A 12 2.71 -5.24 -6.47
CA VAL A 12 1.81 -4.97 -5.35
C VAL A 12 2.51 -4.13 -4.28
N LYS A 13 3.74 -4.50 -3.91
CA LYS A 13 4.55 -3.74 -2.95
C LYS A 13 4.80 -2.30 -3.39
N ALA A 14 5.16 -2.11 -4.67
CA ALA A 14 5.37 -0.78 -5.23
C ALA A 14 4.08 0.08 -5.18
N GLU A 15 2.92 -0.54 -5.37
CA GLU A 15 1.63 0.17 -5.25
C GLU A 15 1.28 0.48 -3.79
N CYS A 16 1.57 -0.42 -2.85
CA CYS A 16 1.44 -0.17 -1.41
C CYS A 16 2.29 1.06 -1.00
N GLU A 17 3.56 1.08 -1.39
CA GLU A 17 4.47 2.20 -1.12
C GLU A 17 3.98 3.51 -1.75
N ARG A 18 3.47 3.45 -2.99
CA ARG A 18 2.89 4.61 -3.69
C ARG A 18 1.72 5.20 -2.89
N ARG A 19 0.78 4.36 -2.46
CA ARG A 19 -0.42 4.76 -1.67
C ARG A 19 -0.03 5.35 -0.31
N ILE A 20 0.91 4.73 0.38
CA ILE A 20 1.45 5.25 1.65
C ILE A 20 2.08 6.63 1.44
N THR A 21 2.95 6.76 0.44
CA THR A 21 3.66 8.01 0.16
C THR A 21 2.74 9.13 -0.31
N GLU A 22 1.69 8.81 -1.07
CA GLU A 22 0.69 9.78 -1.53
C GLU A 22 -0.10 10.38 -0.35
N ARG A 23 -0.53 9.54 0.61
CA ARG A 23 -1.29 10.02 1.78
C ARG A 23 -0.39 10.66 2.85
N TYR A 24 0.79 10.10 3.03
CA TYR A 24 1.78 10.52 4.02
C TYR A 24 3.16 10.60 3.36
N PRO A 25 3.51 11.71 2.70
CA PRO A 25 4.87 11.90 2.19
C PRO A 25 5.87 11.98 3.36
N LEU A 26 7.14 11.63 3.12
CA LEU A 26 8.16 11.52 4.17
C LEU A 26 8.27 12.76 5.08
N GLY A 27 8.19 13.98 4.53
CA GLY A 27 8.23 15.20 5.34
C GLY A 27 7.05 15.31 6.31
N LYS A 28 5.86 14.86 5.89
CA LYS A 28 4.65 14.79 6.73
C LYS A 28 4.80 13.68 7.77
N GLN A 29 5.29 12.50 7.39
CA GLN A 29 5.55 11.40 8.33
C GLN A 29 6.49 11.82 9.45
N ASN A 30 7.59 12.50 9.11
CA ASN A 30 8.55 13.02 10.09
C ASN A 30 7.89 14.01 11.06
N THR A 31 7.11 14.95 10.52
CA THR A 31 6.39 15.95 11.33
C THR A 31 5.40 15.29 12.29
N ILE A 32 4.60 14.34 11.80
CA ILE A 32 3.62 13.59 12.60
C ILE A 32 4.33 12.78 13.68
N THR A 33 5.41 12.07 13.32
CA THR A 33 6.16 11.24 14.26
C THR A 33 6.77 12.06 15.39
N LEU A 34 7.31 13.25 15.07
CA LEU A 34 7.86 14.16 16.08
C LEU A 34 6.79 14.75 17.02
N ARG A 35 5.60 15.05 16.48
CA ARG A 35 4.49 15.60 17.28
C ARG A 35 3.78 14.54 18.13
N GLY A 36 3.70 13.31 17.63
CA GLY A 36 2.95 12.21 18.26
C GLY A 36 1.44 12.46 18.30
N GLY A 37 0.77 11.81 19.25
CA GLY A 37 -0.67 11.95 19.48
C GLY A 37 -1.54 11.26 18.42
N PRO A 38 -2.85 11.61 18.36
CA PRO A 38 -3.82 10.91 17.51
C PRO A 38 -3.45 10.85 16.03
N GLU A 39 -2.82 11.89 15.49
CA GLU A 39 -2.40 11.90 14.07
C GLU A 39 -1.32 10.84 13.77
N ARG A 40 -0.45 10.54 14.74
CA ARG A 40 0.54 9.45 14.62
C ARG A 40 -0.16 8.11 14.62
N ASP A 41 -1.11 7.91 15.53
CA ASP A 41 -1.84 6.64 15.63
C ASP A 41 -2.66 6.39 14.37
N ASP A 42 -3.32 7.42 13.82
CA ASP A 42 -4.05 7.36 12.55
C ASP A 42 -3.12 7.02 11.35
N MET A 43 -1.94 7.64 11.31
CA MET A 43 -0.94 7.35 10.27
C MET A 43 -0.46 5.91 10.35
N LEU A 44 -0.12 5.43 11.55
CA LEU A 44 0.35 4.06 11.76
C LEU A 44 -0.75 3.05 11.40
N ALA A 45 -1.99 3.27 11.85
CA ALA A 45 -3.12 2.42 11.53
C ALA A 45 -3.36 2.34 10.01
N PHE A 46 -3.23 3.46 9.29
CA PHE A 46 -3.32 3.46 7.84
C PHE A 46 -2.19 2.65 7.18
N ILE A 47 -0.94 2.86 7.60
CA ILE A 47 0.21 2.13 7.05
C ILE A 47 0.06 0.63 7.30
N GLU A 48 -0.34 0.22 8.50
CA GLU A 48 -0.58 -1.18 8.85
C GLU A 48 -1.70 -1.79 7.98
N ALA A 49 -2.80 -1.07 7.76
CA ALA A 49 -3.88 -1.52 6.89
C ALA A 49 -3.41 -1.72 5.43
N MET A 50 -2.58 -0.81 4.90
CA MET A 50 -2.01 -0.95 3.55
C MET A 50 -1.07 -2.15 3.45
N ILE A 51 -0.21 -2.38 4.44
CA ILE A 51 0.68 -3.55 4.49
C ILE A 51 -0.14 -4.85 4.54
N ALA A 52 -1.20 -4.89 5.35
CA ALA A 52 -2.10 -6.05 5.41
C ALA A 52 -2.79 -6.30 4.07
N ALA A 53 -3.28 -5.27 3.38
CA ALA A 53 -3.85 -5.38 2.04
C ALA A 53 -2.83 -5.90 1.01
N SER A 54 -1.58 -5.41 1.05
CA SER A 54 -0.47 -5.90 0.21
C SER A 54 -0.28 -7.40 0.40
N HIS A 55 -0.15 -7.87 1.65
CA HIS A 55 0.02 -9.30 1.94
C HIS A 55 -1.17 -10.14 1.43
N ARG A 56 -2.41 -9.65 1.56
CA ARG A 56 -3.59 -10.34 1.01
C ARG A 56 -3.53 -10.46 -0.51
N LEU A 57 -3.11 -9.41 -1.21
CA LEU A 57 -2.98 -9.41 -2.67
C LEU A 57 -1.84 -10.30 -3.16
N GLU A 58 -0.68 -10.22 -2.50
CA GLU A 58 0.50 -11.05 -2.80
C GLU A 58 0.23 -12.55 -2.65
N ALA A 59 -0.69 -12.92 -1.77
CA ALA A 59 -1.09 -14.32 -1.56
C ALA A 59 -2.05 -14.86 -2.64
N GLN A 60 -2.62 -14.01 -3.51
CA GLN A 60 -3.51 -14.45 -4.57
C GLN A 60 -2.71 -15.01 -5.75
N VAL A 61 -3.07 -16.22 -6.21
CA VAL A 61 -2.41 -16.88 -7.35
C VAL A 61 -3.47 -17.29 -8.39
N PRO A 62 -3.54 -16.60 -9.54
CA PRO A 62 -2.73 -15.43 -9.94
C PRO A 62 -3.12 -14.15 -9.19
N ILE A 63 -2.20 -13.19 -9.08
CA ILE A 63 -2.52 -11.84 -8.60
C ILE A 63 -3.48 -11.19 -9.61
N PRO A 64 -4.55 -10.51 -9.16
CA PRO A 64 -5.47 -9.83 -10.06
C PRO A 64 -4.77 -8.83 -10.98
N ALA A 65 -5.14 -8.82 -12.27
CA ALA A 65 -4.56 -7.87 -13.23
C ALA A 65 -4.91 -6.41 -12.90
N ASP A 66 -6.02 -6.20 -12.22
CA ASP A 66 -6.58 -4.93 -11.78
C ASP A 66 -6.27 -4.61 -10.30
N TYR A 67 -5.23 -5.23 -9.72
CA TYR A 67 -4.84 -5.08 -8.32
C TYR A 67 -4.70 -3.63 -7.82
N ARG A 68 -4.59 -2.64 -8.73
CA ARG A 68 -4.51 -1.21 -8.40
C ARG A 68 -5.85 -0.58 -8.07
N HIS A 69 -6.98 -1.22 -8.37
CA HIS A 69 -8.31 -0.70 -8.05
C HIS A 69 -8.51 -0.63 -6.54
N ASP A 70 -9.17 0.43 -6.06
CA ASP A 70 -9.34 0.70 -4.63
C ASP A 70 -10.07 -0.42 -3.88
N GLU A 71 -10.90 -1.20 -4.57
CA GLU A 71 -11.61 -2.36 -4.02
C GLU A 71 -10.67 -3.43 -3.43
N HIS A 72 -9.42 -3.50 -3.91
CA HIS A 72 -8.41 -4.43 -3.41
C HIS A 72 -7.65 -3.91 -2.17
N TRP A 73 -7.76 -2.61 -1.87
CA TRP A 73 -6.98 -1.91 -0.85
C TRP A 73 -7.80 -1.45 0.37
N SER A 74 -9.10 -1.72 0.39
CA SER A 74 -9.99 -1.45 1.53
C SER A 74 -10.00 -2.53 2.61
#